data_AF-A0A8J6ICP3-F1
#
_entry.id   AF-A0A8J6ICP3-F1
#
_cell.length_a   1.000
_cell.length_b   1.000
_cell.length_c   1.000
_cell.angle_alpha   90.00
_cell.angle_beta   90.00
_cell.angle_gamma   90.00
#
_symmetry.space_group_name_H-M   'P 1'
#
loop_
_entity.id
_entity.type
_entity.pdbx_description
1 polymer ?
#
loop_
_entity_poly.entity_id
_entity_poly.type
_entity_poly.pdbx_seq_one_letter_code
_entity_poly.pdbx_strand_id
1 'polypeptide(L)'
;MPTVPPPSRRSVLQLAGVTALTVLAGCTGGDDGPDTPGAKGNEPDPDLALLARAIGDKQDLLAAYEATTTRHPQLSARLGPLREDHAAHLAALTGLRSDLPAPEASASASPTGRTVAADRNQG
;
A
#
# COMPACT_ATOMS: atom_id res chain seq x y z
N MET A 1 -40.39 7.66 42.05
CA MET A 1 -39.26 6.99 41.37
C MET A 1 -39.38 7.27 39.88
N PRO A 2 -38.52 8.09 39.26
CA PRO A 2 -38.59 8.34 37.82
C PRO A 2 -38.06 7.12 37.04
N THR A 3 -38.93 6.48 36.26
CA THR A 3 -38.59 5.37 35.36
C THR A 3 -37.97 5.92 34.08
N VAL A 4 -36.69 5.63 33.85
CA VAL A 4 -35.99 5.97 32.61
C VAL A 4 -36.40 4.95 31.52
N PRO A 5 -36.98 5.38 30.39
CA PRO A 5 -37.37 4.46 29.33
C PRO A 5 -36.13 3.88 28.63
N PRO A 6 -36.17 2.61 28.17
CA PRO A 6 -35.04 1.97 27.52
C PRO A 6 -34.76 2.63 26.15
N PRO A 7 -33.48 2.77 25.77
CA PRO A 7 -33.10 3.46 24.54
C PRO A 7 -33.57 2.67 23.31
N SER A 8 -34.26 3.36 22.40
CA SER A 8 -34.72 2.77 21.14
C SER A 8 -33.54 2.53 20.20
N ARG A 9 -33.61 1.47 19.37
CA ARG A 9 -32.58 1.14 18.35
C ARG A 9 -32.30 2.31 17.38
N ARG A 10 -33.29 3.18 17.18
CA ARG A 10 -33.17 4.41 16.39
C ARG A 10 -32.26 5.46 17.02
N SER A 11 -32.20 5.54 18.35
CA SER A 11 -31.34 6.50 19.06
C SER A 11 -29.86 6.10 19.02
N VAL A 12 -29.56 4.79 18.93
CA VAL A 12 -28.17 4.30 18.81
C VAL A 12 -27.60 4.59 17.42
N LEU A 13 -28.40 4.46 16.36
CA LEU A 13 -27.95 4.74 14.99
C LEU A 13 -27.66 6.22 14.73
N GLN A 14 -28.31 7.14 15.46
CA GLN A 14 -28.06 8.58 15.32
C GLN A 14 -26.75 9.04 15.99
N LEU A 15 -26.21 8.28 16.95
CA LEU A 15 -24.92 8.61 17.59
C LEU A 15 -23.71 8.14 16.78
N ALA A 16 -23.88 7.14 15.90
CA ALA A 16 -22.81 6.57 15.09
C ALA A 16 -22.57 7.30 13.75
N GLY A 17 -23.43 8.27 13.39
CA GLY A 17 -23.38 8.96 12.09
C GLY A 17 -22.40 10.13 11.99
N VAL A 18 -21.77 10.57 13.09
CA VAL A 18 -21.02 11.85 13.12
C VAL A 18 -19.49 11.67 13.04
N THR A 19 -18.95 10.46 13.10
CA THR A 19 -17.49 10.22 13.11
C THR A 19 -16.89 9.92 11.73
N ALA A 20 -17.61 10.16 10.63
CA ALA A 20 -17.17 9.83 9.27
C ALA A 20 -16.76 11.05 8.41
N LEU A 21 -16.27 12.13 9.02
CA LEU A 21 -15.85 13.34 8.28
C LEU A 21 -14.35 13.69 8.38
N THR A 22 -13.51 12.85 8.99
CA THR A 22 -12.07 13.15 9.12
C THR A 22 -11.14 12.39 8.16
N VAL A 23 -11.68 11.59 7.24
CA VAL A 23 -10.88 10.90 6.19
C VAL A 23 -11.09 11.57 4.83
N LEU A 24 -11.04 12.91 4.78
CA LEU A 24 -10.97 13.66 3.51
C LEU A 24 -9.61 14.37 3.31
N ALA A 25 -8.65 14.23 4.22
CA ALA A 25 -7.32 14.81 4.08
C ALA A 25 -6.41 14.11 3.04
N GLY A 26 -6.95 13.16 2.25
CA GLY A 26 -6.20 12.36 1.28
C GLY A 26 -6.58 12.56 -0.19
N CYS A 27 -7.44 13.54 -0.52
CA CYS A 27 -7.87 13.82 -1.91
C CYS A 27 -7.39 15.18 -2.44
N THR A 28 -6.21 15.64 -2.04
CA THR A 28 -5.52 16.72 -2.76
C THR A 28 -4.21 16.16 -3.28
N GLY A 29 -4.15 15.89 -4.58
CA GLY A 29 -2.87 15.71 -5.27
C GLY A 29 -1.99 16.91 -4.93
N GLY A 30 -0.83 16.63 -4.34
CA GLY A 30 0.12 17.64 -3.91
C GLY A 30 0.56 18.47 -5.11
N ASP A 31 0.30 19.76 -5.00
CA ASP A 31 0.92 20.82 -5.79
C ASP A 31 2.41 20.85 -5.40
N ASP A 32 3.29 20.38 -6.29
CA ASP A 32 4.73 20.54 -6.11
C ASP A 32 5.17 21.80 -6.87
N GLY A 33 5.58 22.80 -6.08
CA GLY A 33 6.03 24.12 -6.51
C GLY A 33 7.32 24.11 -7.36
N PRO A 34 7.81 25.30 -7.74
CA PRO A 34 8.77 25.47 -8.82
C PRO A 34 10.07 24.70 -8.62
N ASP A 35 10.40 23.89 -9.63
CA ASP A 35 11.62 23.10 -9.76
C ASP A 35 12.87 23.95 -9.49
N THR A 36 13.58 23.64 -8.40
CA THR A 36 14.98 24.04 -8.22
C THR A 36 15.85 22.90 -8.75
N PRO A 37 16.68 23.12 -9.78
CA PRO A 37 17.52 22.07 -10.34
C PRO A 37 18.76 21.89 -9.45
N GLY A 38 18.65 21.02 -8.46
CA GLY A 38 19.76 20.69 -7.56
C GLY A 38 19.60 19.29 -6.96
N ALA A 39 20.36 18.33 -7.48
CA ALA A 39 20.61 17.00 -6.90
C ALA A 39 19.37 16.13 -6.60
N LYS A 40 18.72 15.59 -7.63
CA LYS A 40 17.79 14.45 -7.48
C LYS A 40 18.61 13.19 -7.16
N GLY A 41 18.85 12.97 -5.88
CA GLY A 41 19.32 11.70 -5.35
C GLY A 41 18.33 10.58 -5.68
N ASN A 42 18.82 9.34 -5.64
CA ASN A 42 18.12 8.08 -5.85
C ASN A 42 16.99 7.86 -4.83
N GLU A 43 15.96 8.70 -4.86
CA GLU A 43 14.79 8.58 -3.99
C GLU A 43 13.84 7.53 -4.60
N PRO A 44 13.34 6.58 -3.80
CA PRO A 44 12.41 5.57 -4.30
C PRO A 44 11.17 6.24 -4.88
N ASP A 45 10.73 5.80 -6.05
CA ASP A 45 9.47 6.25 -6.64
C ASP A 45 8.31 5.94 -5.68
N PRO A 46 7.62 6.96 -5.12
CA PRO A 46 6.51 6.75 -4.19
C PRO A 46 5.36 5.97 -4.84
N ASP A 47 5.17 6.07 -6.16
CA ASP A 47 4.11 5.39 -6.88
C ASP A 47 4.32 3.87 -6.90
N LEU A 48 5.58 3.42 -6.96
CA LEU A 48 5.92 1.99 -6.85
C LEU A 48 5.57 1.42 -5.48
N ALA A 49 5.78 2.19 -4.41
CA ALA A 49 5.44 1.77 -3.06
C ALA A 49 3.91 1.68 -2.88
N LEU A 50 3.17 2.66 -3.40
CA LEU A 50 1.71 2.66 -3.40
C LEU A 50 1.15 1.50 -4.23
N LEU A 51 1.70 1.25 -5.42
CA LEU A 51 1.30 0.14 -6.28
C LEU A 51 1.55 -1.22 -5.61
N ALA A 52 2.71 -1.40 -4.98
CA ALA A 52 3.02 -2.63 -4.24
C ALA A 52 2.03 -2.87 -3.10
N ARG A 53 1.65 -1.82 -2.37
CA ARG A 53 0.63 -1.90 -1.32
C ARG A 53 -0.74 -2.26 -1.89
N ALA A 54 -1.16 -1.60 -2.97
CA ALA A 54 -2.45 -1.88 -3.61
C ALA A 54 -2.56 -3.34 -4.10
N ILE A 55 -1.47 -3.90 -4.63
CA ILE A 55 -1.39 -5.32 -5.01
C ILE A 55 -1.59 -6.22 -3.79
N GLY A 56 -0.87 -5.97 -2.69
CA GLY A 56 -1.01 -6.73 -1.44
C GLY A 56 -2.42 -6.67 -0.87
N ASP A 57 -2.99 -5.46 -0.77
CA ASP A 57 -4.35 -5.25 -0.26
C ASP A 57 -5.40 -6.02 -1.09
N LYS A 58 -5.22 -6.09 -2.42
CA LYS A 58 -6.12 -6.85 -3.31
C LYS A 58 -5.98 -8.37 -3.13
N GLN A 59 -4.77 -8.87 -2.89
CA GLN A 59 -4.53 -10.29 -2.62
C GLN A 59 -5.18 -10.70 -1.29
N ASP A 60 -5.00 -9.91 -0.23
CA ASP A 60 -5.59 -10.16 1.08
C ASP A 60 -7.12 -10.16 1.02
N LEU A 61 -7.71 -9.24 0.24
CA LEU A 61 -9.14 -9.21 0.01
C LEU A 61 -9.65 -10.49 -0.68
N LEU A 62 -8.95 -10.97 -1.72
CA LEU A 62 -9.32 -12.22 -2.40
C LEU A 62 -9.23 -13.43 -1.47
N ALA A 63 -8.19 -13.50 -0.63
CA ALA A 63 -8.05 -14.55 0.39
C ALA A 63 -9.18 -14.52 1.42
N ALA A 64 -9.60 -13.32 1.85
CA ALA A 64 -10.76 -13.16 2.74
C ALA A 64 -12.07 -13.65 2.09
N TYR A 65 -12.28 -13.36 0.79
CA TYR A 65 -13.43 -13.88 0.07
C TYR A 65 -13.40 -15.41 -0.07
N GLU A 66 -12.24 -15.99 -0.39
CA GLU A 66 -12.09 -17.44 -0.44
C GLU A 66 -12.43 -18.08 0.90
N ALA A 67 -11.83 -17.61 1.98
CA ALA A 67 -12.09 -18.10 3.33
C ALA A 67 -13.56 -17.93 3.76
N THR A 68 -14.23 -16.89 3.26
CA THR A 68 -15.68 -16.69 3.47
C THR A 68 -16.49 -17.73 2.71
N THR A 69 -16.17 -17.99 1.44
CA THR A 69 -16.87 -19.01 0.63
C THR A 69 -16.66 -20.43 1.18
N THR A 70 -15.49 -20.72 1.74
CA THR A 70 -15.23 -22.00 2.41
C THR A 70 -16.10 -22.20 3.65
N ARG A 71 -16.29 -21.15 4.48
CA ARG A 71 -17.13 -21.22 5.68
C ARG A 71 -18.63 -21.12 5.37
N HIS A 72 -18.98 -20.45 4.29
CA HIS A 72 -20.36 -20.16 3.90
C HIS A 72 -20.59 -20.46 2.41
N PRO A 73 -20.69 -21.76 2.03
CA PRO A 73 -20.83 -22.16 0.63
C PRO A 73 -22.06 -21.57 -0.07
N GLN A 74 -23.11 -21.24 0.68
CA GLN A 74 -24.32 -20.59 0.19
C GLN A 74 -24.08 -19.17 -0.39
N LEU A 75 -22.97 -18.52 -0.04
CA LEU A 75 -22.61 -17.20 -0.56
C LEU A 75 -21.81 -17.25 -1.86
N SER A 76 -21.32 -18.43 -2.28
CA SER A 76 -20.42 -18.57 -3.43
C SER A 76 -21.01 -17.99 -4.72
N ALA A 77 -22.29 -18.21 -4.98
CA ALA A 77 -22.96 -17.67 -6.18
C ALA A 77 -23.05 -16.14 -6.17
N ARG A 78 -23.14 -15.51 -4.99
CA ARG A 78 -23.19 -14.04 -4.88
C ARG A 78 -21.80 -13.41 -4.91
N LEU A 79 -20.80 -14.10 -4.35
CA LEU A 79 -19.44 -13.60 -4.24
C LEU A 79 -18.59 -13.89 -5.49
N GLY A 80 -18.98 -14.86 -6.32
CA GLY A 80 -18.27 -15.22 -7.56
C GLY A 80 -17.95 -14.01 -8.45
N PRO A 81 -18.95 -13.24 -8.89
CA PRO A 81 -18.70 -12.07 -9.75
C PRO A 81 -17.78 -11.03 -9.11
N LEU A 82 -17.95 -10.75 -7.81
CA LEU A 82 -17.10 -9.79 -7.10
C LEU A 82 -15.64 -10.27 -7.02
N ARG A 83 -15.42 -11.58 -6.85
CA ARG A 83 -14.07 -12.16 -6.86
C ARG A 83 -13.42 -12.06 -8.23
N GLU A 84 -14.18 -12.28 -9.31
CA GLU A 84 -13.69 -12.15 -10.68
C GLU A 84 -13.26 -10.70 -10.99
N ASP A 85 -14.08 -9.72 -10.62
CA ASP A 85 -13.75 -8.29 -10.79
C ASP A 85 -12.48 -7.89 -10.03
N HIS A 86 -12.32 -8.38 -8.79
CA HIS A 86 -11.12 -8.11 -8.02
C HIS A 86 -9.87 -8.82 -8.55
N ALA A 87 -10.02 -10.03 -9.09
CA ALA A 87 -8.94 -10.73 -9.76
C ALA A 87 -8.50 -10.00 -11.04
N ALA A 88 -9.45 -9.49 -11.83
CA ALA A 88 -9.15 -8.67 -13.00
C ALA A 88 -8.41 -7.38 -12.63
N HIS A 89 -8.82 -6.72 -11.54
CA HIS A 89 -8.13 -5.53 -11.06
C HIS A 89 -6.72 -5.83 -10.54
N LEU A 90 -6.54 -6.94 -9.81
CA LEU A 90 -5.21 -7.39 -9.38
C LEU A 90 -4.30 -7.67 -10.59
N ALA A 91 -4.83 -8.29 -11.64
CA ALA A 91 -4.09 -8.52 -12.88
C ALA A 91 -3.66 -7.20 -13.54
N ALA A 92 -4.55 -6.20 -13.59
CA ALA A 92 -4.22 -4.87 -14.12
C ALA A 92 -3.11 -4.18 -13.31
N LEU A 93 -3.20 -4.18 -11.98
CA LEU A 93 -2.16 -3.59 -11.11
C LEU A 93 -0.81 -4.31 -11.25
N THR A 94 -0.83 -5.64 -11.38
CA THR A 94 0.39 -6.44 -11.59
C THR A 94 1.00 -6.19 -12.96
N GLY A 95 0.16 -5.96 -13.98
CA GLY A 95 0.58 -5.52 -15.31
C GLY A 95 1.32 -4.19 -15.26
N LEU A 96 0.72 -3.17 -14.60
CA LEU A 96 1.37 -1.87 -14.40
C LEU A 96 2.76 -2.00 -13.77
N ARG A 97 2.91 -2.84 -12.75
CA ARG A 97 4.21 -3.06 -12.10
C ARG A 97 5.26 -3.65 -13.05
N SER A 98 4.83 -4.47 -14.00
CA SER A 98 5.73 -5.14 -14.95
C SER A 98 6.20 -4.21 -16.07
N ASP A 99 5.42 -3.17 -16.37
CA ASP A 99 5.75 -2.16 -17.38
C ASP A 99 6.74 -1.10 -16.88
N LEU A 100 6.97 -1.00 -15.56
CA LEU A 100 7.95 -0.06 -15.01
C LEU A 100 9.39 -0.58 -15.16
N PRO A 101 10.35 0.27 -15.59
CA PRO A 101 11.75 -0.12 -15.66
C PRO A 101 12.26 -0.48 -14.26
N ALA A 102 12.87 -1.66 -14.14
CA ALA A 102 13.51 -2.05 -12.89
C ALA A 102 14.62 -1.04 -12.55
N PRO A 103 14.74 -0.58 -11.28
CA PRO A 103 15.89 0.23 -10.91
C PRO A 103 17.14 -0.60 -11.16
N GLU A 104 18.03 -0.11 -12.02
CA GLU A 104 19.30 -0.77 -12.27
C GLU A 104 20.01 -0.90 -10.92
N ALA A 105 20.27 -2.15 -10.51
CA ALA A 105 21.08 -2.42 -9.34
C ALA A 105 22.45 -1.77 -9.59
N SER A 106 22.69 -0.60 -8.99
CA SER A 106 24.03 0.01 -8.97
C SER A 106 24.97 -1.03 -8.40
N ALA A 107 25.75 -1.65 -9.28
CA ALA A 107 26.82 -2.55 -8.88
C ALA A 107 27.74 -1.77 -7.95
N SER A 108 27.71 -2.12 -6.67
CA SER A 108 28.60 -1.59 -5.65
C SER A 108 30.03 -1.92 -6.08
N ALA A 109 30.71 -0.96 -6.71
CA ALA A 109 32.13 -1.05 -6.97
C ALA A 109 32.83 -1.10 -5.61
N SER A 110 33.25 -2.29 -5.21
CA SER A 110 34.06 -2.50 -4.02
C SER A 110 35.35 -1.68 -4.16
N PRO A 111 35.70 -0.80 -3.20
CA PRO A 111 37.01 -0.19 -3.23
C PRO A 111 38.03 -1.29 -2.97
N THR A 112 38.82 -1.65 -3.98
CA THR A 112 40.05 -2.41 -3.80
C THR A 112 40.99 -1.54 -2.97
N GLY A 113 40.96 -1.75 -1.66
CA GLY A 113 41.91 -1.18 -0.72
C GLY A 113 43.32 -1.58 -1.15
N ARG A 114 44.01 -0.62 -1.78
CA ARG A 114 45.43 -0.72 -2.09
C ARG A 114 46.18 -0.60 -0.76
N THR A 115 46.40 -1.74 -0.11
CA THR A 115 47.39 -1.89 0.95
C THR A 115 48.74 -2.27 0.33
N VAL A 116 49.83 -1.95 1.05
CA VAL A 116 51.27 -2.06 0.70
C VAL A 116 51.85 -0.73 0.19
N ALA A 117 52.83 -0.06 0.81
CA ALA A 117 53.78 -0.41 1.88
C ALA A 117 54.18 0.84 2.69
N ALA A 118 54.31 0.69 4.00
CA ALA A 118 55.20 1.52 4.82
C ALA A 118 56.20 0.57 5.48
N ASP A 119 57.23 0.19 4.71
CA ASP A 119 58.39 -0.50 5.25
C ASP A 119 59.23 0.52 6.03
N ARG A 120 59.39 0.23 7.32
CA ARG A 120 59.98 1.12 8.33
C ARG A 120 61.49 0.87 8.34
N ASN A 121 62.21 1.75 7.63
CA ASN A 121 63.67 1.79 7.57
C ASN A 121 64.29 1.79 8.97
N GLN A 122 65.12 0.78 9.25
CA GLN A 122 66.03 0.67 10.39
C GLN A 122 67.43 1.12 9.93
N GLY A 123 68.00 2.11 10.64
CA GLY A 123 69.39 2.55 10.53
C GLY A 123 69.76 3.38 11.75
#